data_AF-A0A4Q2EHL6-F1
#
_entry.id   AF-A0A4Q2EHL6-F1
#
_cell.length_a   1.000
_cell.length_b   1.000
_cell.length_c   1.000
_cell.angle_alpha   90.00
_cell.angle_beta   90.00
_cell.angle_gamma   90.00
#
_symmetry.space_group_name_H-M   'P 1'
#
loop_
_entity.id
_entity.type
_entity.pdbx_description
1 polymer ?
#
loop_
_entity_poly.entity_id
_entity_poly.type
_entity_poly.pdbx_seq_one_letter_code
_entity_poly.pdbx_strand_id
1 'polypeptide(L)'
;MAADFAARYPEASASVQVVLEPQATTTWENVGYAADLIPAGGVVRIVSDPYHVPRASQYWARRFPDRAGELRPGASGRFGEHPLLATGALVYARLVRPVRGRLTRPRRR
;
A
#
# COMPACT_ATOMS: atom_id res chain seq x y z
N MET A 1 -13.63 6.21 6.75
CA MET A 1 -14.86 5.74 6.06
C MET A 1 -14.88 4.20 6.09
N ALA A 2 -15.08 3.60 7.27
CA ALA A 2 -14.94 2.14 7.43
C ALA A 2 -16.03 1.48 8.31
N ALA A 3 -16.90 2.28 8.96
CA ALA A 3 -18.13 1.78 9.58
C ALA A 3 -19.11 1.14 8.58
N ASP A 4 -18.78 1.17 7.29
CA ASP A 4 -19.61 0.72 6.19
C ASP A 4 -19.17 -0.62 5.59
N PHE A 5 -17.95 -1.14 5.83
CA PHE A 5 -17.50 -2.36 5.15
C PHE A 5 -18.31 -3.61 5.55
N ALA A 6 -18.45 -3.87 6.85
CA ALA A 6 -19.21 -5.02 7.35
C ALA A 6 -20.72 -4.90 7.01
N ALA A 7 -21.26 -3.68 7.06
CA ALA A 7 -22.64 -3.40 6.67
C ALA A 7 -22.86 -3.58 5.15
N ARG A 8 -21.86 -3.24 4.33
CA ARG A 8 -21.93 -3.27 2.86
C ARG A 8 -21.56 -4.63 2.27
N TYR A 9 -20.79 -5.45 2.99
CA TYR A 9 -20.33 -6.77 2.57
C TYR A 9 -20.46 -7.84 3.69
N PRO A 10 -21.70 -8.14 4.13
CA PRO A 10 -21.96 -9.05 5.25
C PRO A 10 -21.35 -10.44 5.02
N GLU A 11 -21.56 -11.03 3.83
CA GLU A 11 -21.02 -12.35 3.46
C GLU A 11 -19.48 -12.39 3.48
N ALA A 12 -18.82 -11.34 2.99
CA ALA A 12 -17.36 -11.26 2.99
C ALA A 12 -16.80 -11.07 4.41
N SER A 13 -17.54 -10.39 5.28
CA SER A 13 -17.15 -10.13 6.66
C SER A 13 -17.35 -11.33 7.59
N ALA A 14 -18.23 -12.27 7.24
CA ALA A 14 -18.54 -13.43 8.09
C ALA A 14 -17.34 -14.37 8.30
N SER A 15 -16.41 -14.42 7.34
CA SER A 15 -15.25 -15.32 7.37
C SER A 15 -13.92 -14.61 7.64
N VAL A 16 -13.92 -13.31 7.92
CA VAL A 16 -12.67 -12.53 8.13
C VAL A 16 -12.79 -11.58 9.30
N GLN A 17 -11.69 -11.40 10.02
CA GLN A 17 -11.61 -10.33 11.02
C GLN A 17 -11.35 -8.99 10.33
N VAL A 18 -12.26 -8.03 10.52
CA VAL A 18 -12.09 -6.66 10.06
C VAL A 18 -11.70 -5.80 11.25
N VAL A 19 -10.50 -5.23 11.22
CA VAL A 19 -9.99 -4.30 12.24
C VAL A 19 -9.87 -2.91 11.62
N LEU A 20 -10.31 -1.89 12.34
CA LEU A 20 -10.26 -0.51 11.89
C LEU A 20 -9.09 0.24 12.52
N GLU A 21 -8.35 0.96 11.69
CA GLU A 21 -7.38 1.97 12.09
C GLU A 21 -8.01 3.36 11.87
N PRO A 22 -8.34 4.12 12.94
CA PRO A 22 -9.10 5.37 12.82
C PRO A 22 -8.26 6.65 12.91
N GLN A 23 -6.95 6.57 13.14
CA GLN A 23 -6.10 7.71 13.46
C GLN A 23 -5.33 8.27 12.27
N ALA A 24 -5.04 7.46 11.25
CA ALA A 24 -4.22 7.92 10.14
C ALA A 24 -4.89 9.04 9.33
N THR A 25 -4.10 10.08 9.06
CA THR A 25 -4.45 11.21 8.19
C THR A 25 -3.65 11.21 6.89
N THR A 26 -2.64 10.33 6.78
CA THR A 26 -1.77 10.20 5.61
C THR A 26 -1.56 8.74 5.20
N THR A 27 -1.14 8.50 3.95
CA THR A 27 -0.80 7.14 3.48
C THR A 27 0.32 6.48 4.28
N TRP A 28 1.26 7.25 4.80
CA TRP A 28 2.37 6.70 5.59
C TRP A 28 1.88 6.28 6.98
N GLU A 29 1.03 7.09 7.60
CA GLU A 29 0.35 6.75 8.86
C GLU A 29 -0.54 5.52 8.69
N ASN A 30 -1.28 5.40 7.58
CA ASN A 30 -2.08 4.20 7.30
C ASN A 30 -1.23 2.92 7.40
N VAL A 31 -0.06 2.92 6.76
CA VAL A 31 0.82 1.74 6.76
C VAL A 31 1.50 1.56 8.12
N GLY A 32 1.92 2.64 8.76
CA GLY A 32 2.57 2.61 10.06
C GLY A 32 1.65 2.06 11.15
N TYR A 33 0.48 2.66 11.31
CA TYR A 33 -0.49 2.29 12.33
C TYR A 33 -1.12 0.92 12.06
N ALA A 34 -1.35 0.55 10.80
CA ALA A 34 -1.83 -0.78 10.46
C ALA A 34 -0.80 -1.89 10.76
N ALA A 35 0.50 -1.60 10.70
CA ALA A 35 1.52 -2.62 10.95
C ALA A 35 1.46 -3.19 12.37
N ASP A 36 1.09 -2.37 13.36
CA ASP A 36 0.95 -2.76 14.75
C ASP A 36 -0.31 -3.65 14.97
N LEU A 37 -1.27 -3.59 14.05
CA LEU A 37 -2.48 -4.41 14.06
C LEU A 37 -2.28 -5.76 13.36
N ILE A 38 -1.18 -5.94 12.61
CA ILE A 38 -0.90 -7.15 11.83
C ILE A 38 0.13 -8.01 12.58
N PRO A 39 -0.22 -9.24 13.02
CA PRO A 39 0.74 -10.17 13.59
C PRO A 39 1.93 -10.44 12.68
N ALA A 40 3.13 -10.53 13.26
CA ALA A 40 4.35 -10.82 12.51
C ALA A 40 4.36 -12.26 11.96
N GLY A 41 5.14 -12.50 10.90
CA GLY A 41 5.33 -13.83 10.29
C GLY A 41 4.23 -14.24 9.30
N GLY A 42 3.34 -13.31 8.95
CA GLY A 42 2.22 -13.55 8.04
C GLY A 42 2.46 -13.13 6.59
N VAL A 43 1.36 -13.05 5.84
CA VAL A 43 1.32 -12.48 4.49
C VAL A 43 0.62 -11.13 4.54
N VAL A 44 1.27 -10.10 4.02
CA VAL A 44 0.74 -8.74 3.95
C VAL A 44 0.46 -8.37 2.50
N ARG A 45 -0.78 -7.95 2.20
CA ARG A 45 -1.19 -7.43 0.89
C ARG A 45 -1.72 -6.02 1.06
N ILE A 46 -1.21 -5.09 0.27
CA ILE A 46 -1.67 -3.70 0.25
C ILE A 46 -2.58 -3.54 -0.97
N VAL A 47 -3.82 -3.12 -0.74
CA VAL A 47 -4.82 -2.88 -1.78
C VAL A 47 -5.19 -1.40 -1.75
N SER A 48 -4.91 -0.72 -2.86
CA SER A 48 -5.20 0.70 -3.09
C SER A 48 -5.11 0.98 -4.59
N ASP A 49 -5.13 2.25 -5.00
CA ASP A 49 -4.92 2.60 -6.41
C ASP A 49 -3.46 2.35 -6.87
N PRO A 50 -3.22 2.27 -8.20
CA PRO A 50 -1.91 1.93 -8.76
C PRO A 50 -0.77 2.88 -8.38
N TYR A 51 -1.07 4.10 -7.96
CA TYR A 51 -0.05 5.08 -7.56
C TYR A 51 0.36 4.90 -6.10
N HIS A 52 -0.58 4.59 -5.21
CA HIS A 52 -0.31 4.43 -3.78
C HIS A 52 0.28 3.07 -3.41
N VAL A 53 -0.12 1.98 -4.09
CA VAL A 53 0.39 0.63 -3.77
C VAL A 53 1.93 0.57 -3.79
N PRO A 54 2.64 1.00 -4.85
CA PRO A 54 4.11 0.94 -4.86
C PRO A 54 4.77 1.79 -3.78
N ARG A 55 4.16 2.92 -3.40
CA ARG A 55 4.67 3.81 -2.35
C ARG A 55 4.51 3.20 -0.97
N ALA A 56 3.33 2.68 -0.67
CA ALA A 56 3.02 2.00 0.58
C ALA A 56 3.89 0.75 0.76
N SER A 57 4.07 -0.07 -0.28
CA SER A 57 4.98 -1.22 -0.23
C SER A 57 6.43 -0.82 0.03
N GLN A 58 6.90 0.25 -0.61
CA GLN A 58 8.24 0.77 -0.36
C GLN A 58 8.38 1.32 1.07
N TYR A 59 7.34 1.96 1.60
CA TYR A 59 7.34 2.42 2.99
C TYR A 59 7.48 1.26 3.95
N TRP A 60 6.65 0.23 3.81
CA TRP A 60 6.65 -0.96 4.65
C TRP A 60 8.04 -1.58 4.70
N ALA A 61 8.64 -1.86 3.54
CA ALA A 61 9.96 -2.48 3.45
C ALA A 61 11.08 -1.62 4.09
N ARG A 62 10.93 -0.29 4.11
CA ARG A 62 11.89 0.62 4.75
C ARG A 62 11.67 0.76 6.25
N ARG A 63 10.40 0.81 6.68
CA ARG A 63 10.02 1.06 8.07
C ARG A 63 10.10 -0.20 8.93
N PHE A 64 9.86 -1.37 8.33
CA PHE A 64 9.83 -2.69 8.95
C PHE A 64 10.71 -3.66 8.14
N PRO A 65 12.05 -3.48 8.14
CA PRO A 65 12.96 -4.27 7.31
C PRO A 65 12.86 -5.77 7.58
N ASP A 66 12.69 -6.16 8.85
CA ASP A 66 12.56 -7.56 9.27
C ASP A 66 11.27 -8.22 8.75
N ARG A 67 10.26 -7.39 8.47
CA ARG A 67 8.94 -7.81 7.95
C ARG A 67 8.80 -7.58 6.45
N ALA A 68 9.86 -7.15 5.75
CA ALA A 68 9.80 -6.87 4.31
C ALA A 68 9.43 -8.13 3.50
N GLY A 69 9.84 -9.31 3.99
CA GLY A 69 9.53 -10.61 3.39
C GLY A 69 8.06 -11.03 3.50
N GLU A 70 7.25 -10.36 4.33
CA GLU A 70 5.82 -10.62 4.48
C GLU A 70 4.99 -10.07 3.31
N LEU A 71 5.50 -9.06 2.59
CA LEU A 71 4.77 -8.42 1.49
C LEU A 71 4.56 -9.37 0.33
N ARG A 72 3.31 -9.46 -0.14
CA ARG A 72 2.94 -10.11 -1.39
C ARG A 72 2.16 -9.14 -2.26
N PRO A 73 2.22 -9.28 -3.60
CA PRO A 73 1.37 -8.51 -4.50
C PRO A 73 -0.10 -8.63 -4.07
N GLY A 74 -0.74 -7.50 -3.83
CA GLY A 74 -2.18 -7.42 -3.66
C GLY A 74 -2.90 -7.46 -5.00
N ALA A 75 -4.18 -7.80 -5.01
CA ALA A 75 -5.04 -7.56 -6.16
C ALA A 75 -5.31 -6.04 -6.24
N SER A 76 -4.39 -5.28 -6.82
CA SER A 76 -4.51 -3.83 -6.97
C SER A 76 -5.31 -3.51 -8.23
N GLY A 77 -6.59 -3.18 -8.06
CA GLY A 77 -7.51 -2.76 -9.13
C GLY A 77 -7.82 -3.87 -10.14
N ARG A 78 -9.08 -4.02 -10.55
CA ARG A 78 -9.35 -4.89 -11.70
C ARG A 78 -8.75 -4.24 -12.93
N PHE A 79 -8.10 -5.06 -13.76
CA PHE A 79 -7.59 -4.62 -15.05
C PHE A 79 -8.75 -3.98 -15.85
N GLY A 80 -8.70 -2.66 -16.07
CA GLY A 80 -9.75 -1.91 -16.77
C GLY A 80 -10.62 -0.97 -15.92
N GLU A 81 -10.55 -0.99 -14.59
CA GLU A 81 -11.39 -0.08 -13.76
C GLU A 81 -10.95 1.39 -13.86
N HIS A 82 -9.64 1.65 -13.94
CA HIS A 82 -9.10 3.01 -14.09
C HIS A 82 -7.90 3.04 -15.05
N PRO A 83 -8.12 2.86 -16.37
CA PRO A 83 -7.04 2.75 -17.36
C PRO A 83 -6.15 4.00 -17.41
N LEU A 84 -6.72 5.19 -17.19
CA LEU A 84 -5.97 6.45 -17.14
C LEU A 84 -5.05 6.53 -15.91
N LEU A 85 -5.50 6.10 -14.73
CA LEU A 85 -4.68 6.09 -13.51
C LEU A 85 -3.56 5.05 -13.61
N ALA A 86 -3.86 3.85 -14.14
CA ALA A 86 -2.86 2.83 -14.39
C ALA A 86 -1.78 3.30 -15.38
N THR A 87 -2.20 3.94 -16.48
CA THR A 87 -1.29 4.51 -17.48
C THR A 87 -0.45 5.65 -16.89
N GLY A 88 -1.07 6.58 -16.16
CA GLY A 88 -0.36 7.67 -15.49
C GLY A 88 0.67 7.17 -14.46
N ALA A 89 0.32 6.17 -13.65
CA ALA A 89 1.25 5.55 -12.70
C ALA A 89 2.44 4.89 -13.41
N LEU A 90 2.20 4.19 -14.52
CA LEU A 90 3.26 3.57 -15.34
C LEU A 90 4.20 4.63 -15.93
N VAL A 91 3.65 5.68 -16.53
CA VAL A 91 4.41 6.80 -17.09
C VAL A 91 5.26 7.48 -16.02
N TYR A 92 4.68 7.79 -14.86
CA TYR A 92 5.40 8.36 -13.73
C TYR A 92 6.55 7.46 -13.25
N ALA A 93 6.29 6.15 -13.10
CA ALA A 93 7.28 5.18 -12.67
C ALA A 93 8.45 5.05 -13.66
N ARG A 94 8.18 5.14 -14.96
CA ARG A 94 9.19 4.97 -16.01
C ARG A 94 9.97 6.26 -16.34
N LEU A 95 9.30 7.41 -16.36
CA LEU A 95 9.91 8.66 -16.81
C LEU A 95 10.39 9.55 -15.66
N VAL A 96 9.64 9.63 -14.56
CA VAL A 96 9.88 10.65 -13.51
C VAL A 96 10.64 10.09 -12.32
N ARG A 97 10.27 8.89 -11.85
CA ARG A 97 10.90 8.22 -10.70
C ARG A 97 12.43 8.03 -10.84
N PRO A 98 13.00 7.60 -11.98
CA PRO A 98 14.44 7.43 -12.11
C PRO A 98 15.21 8.76 -12.16
N VAL A 99 14.57 9.85 -12.59
CA VAL A 99 15.19 11.20 -12.61
C VAL A 99 15.27 11.77 -11.20
N ARG A 100 14.19 11.67 -10.41
CA ARG A 100 14.21 12.09 -9.00
C ARG A 100 15.19 11.27 -8.15
N GLY A 101 15.28 9.96 -8.38
CA GLY A 101 16.22 9.09 -7.66
C GLY A 101 17.70 9.43 -7.90
N ARG A 102 18.04 10.07 -9.04
CA ARG A 102 19.39 10.57 -9.32
C ARG A 102 19.69 11.90 -8.62
N LEU A 103 18.68 12.76 -8.46
CA LEU A 103 18.84 14.08 -7.84
C LEU A 103 18.97 14.00 -6.31
N THR A 104 18.45 12.95 -5.67
CA THR A 104 18.47 12.80 -4.19
C THR A 104 19.57 11.86 -3.68
N ARG A 105 20.47 11.36 -4.54
CA ARG A 105 21.63 10.59 -4.06
C ARG A 105 22.70 11.58 -3.55
N PRO A 106 23.09 11.54 -2.27
CA PRO A 106 24.22 12.34 -1.83
C PRO A 106 25.46 11.88 -2.59
N ARG A 107 26.20 12.84 -3.17
CA ARG A 107 27.53 12.59 -3.71
C ARG A 107 28.37 11.99 -2.58
N ARG A 108 28.66 10.68 -2.66
CA ARG A 108 29.72 10.09 -1.84
C ARG A 108 31.02 10.83 -2.19
N ARG A 109 31.53 11.59 -1.24
CA ARG A 109 32.94 11.95 -1.18
C ARG A 109 33.68 10.81 -0.50
#